data_AF-A0A833A3C2-F1
#
_entry.id   AF-A0A833A3C2-F1
#
_cell.length_a   1.000
_cell.length_b   1.000
_cell.length_c   1.000
_cell.angle_alpha   90.00
_cell.angle_beta   90.00
_cell.angle_gamma   90.00
#
_symmetry.space_group_name_H-M   'P 1'
#
loop_
_entity.id
_entity.type
_entity.pdbx_description
1 polymer ?
#
loop_
_entity_poly.entity_id
_entity_poly.type
_entity_poly.pdbx_seq_one_letter_code
_entity_poly.pdbx_strand_id
1 'polypeptide(L)'
;MKLKVRTITPLFIGKGNDESIIKYNWYIDENNKKVEIMKKDLLSILVEKGFDSDQIRSILYKEENELRNLKEIEEESNEKIRQIIKENKILLDAYIYGRKKDYKKMDINNFINFEDEDVFRYYVPGSSLKGVLRTYAVFKILLDKEKSLIENLANYLCSLLPRERRFKKTIQIKDVIKKLKTYNNKN
;
A
#
# COMPACT_ATOMS: atom_id res chain seq x y z
N MET A 1 19.51 -16.50 -8.49
CA MET A 1 19.20 -16.10 -7.09
C MET A 1 17.69 -16.05 -6.93
N LYS A 2 17.11 -16.67 -5.89
CA LYS A 2 15.67 -16.58 -5.57
C LYS A 2 15.53 -15.91 -4.21
N LEU A 3 14.73 -14.84 -4.13
CA LEU A 3 14.54 -14.08 -2.89
C LEU A 3 13.13 -14.30 -2.38
N LYS A 4 13.00 -14.80 -1.14
CA LYS A 4 11.70 -14.97 -0.48
C LYS A 4 11.41 -13.69 0.30
N VAL A 5 10.29 -13.04 -0.01
CA VAL A 5 9.82 -11.82 0.66
C VAL A 5 8.61 -12.17 1.51
N ARG A 6 8.55 -11.64 2.73
CA ARG A 6 7.38 -11.72 3.62
C ARG A 6 6.98 -10.31 4.03
N THR A 7 5.68 -10.02 3.95
CA THR A 7 5.09 -8.79 4.48
C THR A 7 4.90 -8.93 6.00
N ILE A 8 5.33 -7.91 6.76
CA ILE A 8 5.15 -7.82 8.21
C ILE A 8 4.24 -6.67 8.63
N THR A 9 3.91 -5.79 7.68
CA THR A 9 2.98 -4.65 7.81
C THR A 9 2.06 -4.65 6.60
N PRO A 10 0.91 -3.94 6.65
CA PRO A 10 0.11 -3.69 5.45
C PRO A 10 0.99 -3.11 4.34
N LEU A 11 0.85 -3.68 3.14
CA LEU A 11 1.59 -3.27 1.94
C LEU A 11 0.57 -2.86 0.89
N PHE A 12 0.78 -1.70 0.28
CA PHE A 12 0.00 -1.22 -0.86
C PHE A 12 0.93 -0.90 -2.04
N ILE A 13 0.56 -1.37 -3.23
CA ILE A 13 1.21 -1.04 -4.50
C ILE A 13 0.10 -0.81 -5.52
N GLY A 14 -0.07 0.44 -5.95
CA GLY A 14 -1.06 0.81 -6.97
C GLY A 14 -0.52 0.72 -8.40
N LYS A 15 -1.42 0.85 -9.39
CA LYS A 15 -1.07 0.90 -10.82
C LYS A 15 -0.55 2.27 -11.31
N GLY A 16 -0.56 3.29 -10.46
CA GLY A 16 -0.02 4.63 -10.76
C GLY A 16 -1.03 5.58 -11.41
N ASN A 17 -2.07 5.05 -12.05
CA ASN A 17 -3.32 5.78 -12.26
C ASN A 17 -4.19 5.50 -11.03
N ASP A 18 -4.68 6.55 -10.36
CA ASP A 18 -5.58 6.45 -9.20
C ASP A 18 -6.96 5.94 -9.65
N GLU A 19 -7.02 4.69 -10.11
CA GLU A 19 -8.28 3.99 -10.38
C GLU A 19 -8.81 3.49 -9.04
N SER A 20 -9.45 4.41 -8.32
CA SER A 20 -10.32 4.04 -7.22
C SER A 20 -11.40 3.10 -7.74
N ILE A 21 -11.76 2.11 -6.93
CA ILE A 21 -12.88 1.22 -7.24
C ILE A 21 -14.13 2.08 -7.26
N ILE A 22 -14.81 2.10 -8.40
CA ILE A 22 -16.04 2.86 -8.60
C ILE A 22 -17.09 2.44 -7.57
N LYS A 23 -17.85 3.39 -7.03
CA LYS A 23 -18.79 3.21 -5.90
C LYS A 23 -19.78 2.05 -6.09
N TYR A 24 -20.28 1.80 -7.29
CA TYR A 24 -21.22 0.70 -7.56
C TYR A 24 -20.55 -0.69 -7.66
N ASN A 25 -19.21 -0.78 -7.54
CA ASN A 25 -18.47 -2.03 -7.57
C ASN A 25 -18.04 -2.53 -6.20
N TRP A 26 -18.36 -1.81 -5.12
CA TRP A 26 -18.02 -2.26 -3.78
C TRP A 26 -18.98 -1.73 -2.72
N TYR A 27 -19.01 -2.41 -1.57
CA TYR A 27 -19.52 -1.86 -0.33
C TYR A 27 -18.86 -2.51 0.89
N ILE A 28 -18.93 -1.85 2.05
CA ILE A 28 -18.43 -2.41 3.32
C ILE A 28 -19.61 -2.89 4.16
N ASP A 29 -19.64 -4.18 4.46
CA ASP A 29 -20.52 -4.76 5.46
C ASP A 29 -19.90 -4.59 6.85
N GLU A 30 -20.32 -3.54 7.54
CA GLU A 30 -19.84 -3.23 8.89
C GLU A 30 -20.23 -4.29 9.93
N ASN A 31 -21.33 -5.01 9.73
CA ASN A 31 -21.81 -6.01 10.68
C ASN A 31 -20.89 -7.23 10.66
N ASN A 32 -20.51 -7.66 9.45
CA ASN A 32 -19.66 -8.84 9.25
C ASN A 32 -18.17 -8.49 9.13
N LYS A 33 -17.80 -7.20 9.15
CA LYS A 33 -16.44 -6.70 8.91
C LYS A 33 -15.86 -7.23 7.60
N LYS A 34 -16.65 -7.16 6.53
CA LYS A 34 -16.25 -7.61 5.19
C LYS A 34 -16.39 -6.48 4.18
N VAL A 35 -15.55 -6.50 3.16
CA VAL A 35 -15.73 -5.69 1.96
C VAL A 35 -16.26 -6.62 0.88
N GLU A 36 -17.39 -6.25 0.30
CA GLU A 36 -17.89 -6.92 -0.90
C GLU A 36 -17.40 -6.13 -2.11
N ILE A 37 -16.78 -6.80 -3.07
CA ILE A 37 -16.22 -6.19 -4.28
C ILE A 37 -16.65 -7.04 -5.48
N MET A 38 -17.02 -6.37 -6.57
CA MET A 38 -17.29 -7.03 -7.85
C MET A 38 -16.00 -7.54 -8.49
N LYS A 39 -15.97 -8.80 -8.95
CA LYS A 39 -14.83 -9.41 -9.67
C LYS A 39 -14.49 -8.68 -10.96
N LYS A 40 -15.54 -8.21 -11.63
CA LYS A 40 -15.50 -7.45 -12.86
C LYS A 40 -16.43 -6.28 -12.69
N ASP A 41 -16.08 -5.18 -13.35
CA ASP A 41 -16.88 -3.96 -13.36
C ASP A 41 -18.36 -4.25 -13.70
N LEU A 42 -19.28 -3.84 -12.80
CA LEU A 42 -20.71 -4.11 -12.92
C LEU A 42 -21.29 -3.53 -14.20
N LEU A 43 -20.85 -2.33 -14.60
CA LEU A 43 -21.25 -1.73 -15.88
C LEU A 43 -20.93 -2.66 -17.06
N SER A 44 -19.69 -3.16 -17.09
CA SER A 44 -19.26 -4.11 -18.13
C SER A 44 -20.12 -5.39 -18.14
N ILE A 45 -20.45 -5.93 -16.97
CA ILE A 45 -21.32 -7.12 -16.87
C ILE A 45 -22.74 -6.82 -17.40
N LEU A 46 -23.31 -5.66 -17.06
CA LEU A 46 -24.65 -5.27 -17.52
C LEU A 46 -24.69 -5.12 -19.05
N VAL A 47 -23.66 -4.51 -19.65
CA VAL A 47 -23.54 -4.42 -21.11
C VAL A 47 -23.47 -5.82 -21.74
N GLU A 48 -22.66 -6.72 -21.19
CA GLU A 48 -22.54 -8.10 -21.68
C GLU A 48 -23.83 -8.92 -21.56
N LYS A 49 -24.65 -8.62 -20.55
CA LYS A 49 -25.96 -9.24 -20.35
C LYS A 49 -27.07 -8.59 -21.19
N GLY A 50 -26.73 -7.64 -22.06
CA GLY A 50 -27.63 -7.01 -23.01
C GLY A 50 -28.58 -5.97 -22.42
N PHE A 51 -28.22 -5.36 -21.29
CA PHE A 51 -28.99 -4.23 -20.76
C PHE A 51 -28.72 -2.99 -21.62
N ASP A 52 -29.78 -2.24 -21.93
CA ASP A 52 -29.65 -0.97 -22.65
C ASP A 52 -29.15 0.17 -21.75
N SER A 53 -28.79 1.30 -22.35
CA SER A 53 -28.24 2.45 -21.63
C SER A 53 -29.18 3.03 -20.58
N ASP A 54 -30.49 3.03 -20.84
CA ASP A 54 -31.47 3.62 -19.94
C ASP A 54 -31.71 2.72 -18.72
N GLN A 55 -31.76 1.41 -18.96
CA GLN A 55 -31.76 0.38 -17.92
C GLN A 55 -30.51 0.50 -17.04
N ILE A 56 -29.32 0.52 -17.65
CA ILE A 56 -28.06 0.65 -16.93
C ILE A 56 -28.05 1.92 -16.09
N ARG A 57 -28.48 3.06 -16.65
CA ARG A 57 -28.56 4.32 -15.93
C ARG A 57 -29.50 4.23 -14.73
N SER A 58 -30.68 3.63 -14.89
CA SER A 58 -31.63 3.44 -13.78
C SER A 58 -31.11 2.54 -12.66
N ILE A 59 -30.24 1.58 -12.99
CA ILE A 59 -29.63 0.65 -12.04
C ILE A 59 -28.48 1.32 -11.30
N LEU A 60 -27.57 2.00 -11.99
CA LEU A 60 -26.32 2.50 -11.41
C LEU A 60 -26.48 3.87 -10.73
N TYR A 61 -27.47 4.67 -11.13
CA TYR A 61 -27.66 6.04 -10.65
C TYR A 61 -28.92 6.17 -9.80
N LYS A 62 -28.83 6.97 -8.74
CA LYS A 62 -29.98 7.37 -7.92
C LYS A 62 -30.64 8.62 -8.50
N GLU A 63 -29.79 9.58 -8.86
CA GLU A 63 -30.13 10.85 -9.52
C GLU A 63 -29.10 11.13 -10.61
N GLU A 64 -29.28 12.21 -11.38
CA GLU A 64 -28.53 12.51 -12.60
C GLU A 64 -26.99 12.43 -12.45
N ASN A 65 -26.46 12.70 -11.26
CA ASN A 65 -25.03 12.69 -10.95
C ASN A 65 -24.66 11.92 -9.67
N GLU A 66 -25.58 11.13 -9.10
CA GLU A 66 -25.30 10.37 -7.88
C GLU A 66 -25.26 8.86 -8.17
N LEU A 67 -24.05 8.29 -8.12
CA LEU A 67 -23.87 6.84 -8.19
C LEU A 67 -24.39 6.15 -6.94
N ARG A 68 -25.17 5.09 -7.13
CA ARG A 68 -25.53 4.15 -6.07
C ARG A 68 -24.31 3.36 -5.63
N ASN A 69 -24.28 2.96 -4.37
CA ASN A 69 -23.32 1.93 -3.93
C ASN A 69 -23.83 0.52 -4.26
N LEU A 70 -22.93 -0.47 -4.26
CA LEU A 70 -23.29 -1.85 -4.63
C LEU A 70 -24.44 -2.43 -3.79
N LYS A 71 -24.51 -2.08 -2.50
CA LYS A 71 -25.55 -2.56 -1.59
C LYS A 71 -26.94 -1.98 -1.92
N GLU A 72 -27.01 -0.68 -2.20
CA GLU A 72 -28.24 -0.02 -2.66
C GLU A 72 -28.77 -0.68 -3.94
N ILE A 73 -27.86 -1.04 -4.87
CA ILE A 73 -28.24 -1.73 -6.11
C ILE A 73 -28.77 -3.14 -5.79
N GLU A 74 -28.10 -3.91 -4.94
CA GLU A 74 -28.55 -5.25 -4.54
C GLU A 74 -29.92 -5.20 -3.83
N GLU A 75 -30.17 -4.23 -2.96
CA GLU A 75 -31.43 -4.13 -2.20
C GLU A 75 -32.60 -3.62 -3.04
N GLU A 76 -32.38 -2.66 -3.94
CA GLU A 76 -33.47 -1.99 -4.68
C GLU A 76 -33.76 -2.59 -6.06
N SER A 77 -32.83 -3.36 -6.63
CA SER A 77 -33.00 -3.92 -7.97
C SER A 77 -33.85 -5.20 -8.00
N ASN A 78 -34.32 -5.57 -9.19
CA ASN A 78 -35.03 -6.82 -9.42
C ASN A 78 -34.13 -8.06 -9.21
N GLU A 79 -34.77 -9.24 -9.14
CA GLU A 79 -34.06 -10.50 -8.83
C GLU A 79 -32.97 -10.85 -9.84
N LYS A 80 -33.14 -10.47 -11.12
CA LYS A 80 -32.13 -10.72 -12.17
C LYS A 80 -30.83 -9.98 -11.85
N ILE A 81 -30.90 -8.71 -11.45
CA ILE A 81 -29.72 -7.91 -11.09
C ILE A 81 -29.08 -8.44 -9.80
N ARG A 82 -29.90 -8.77 -8.80
CA ARG A 82 -29.41 -9.37 -7.55
C ARG A 82 -28.61 -10.65 -7.80
N GLN A 83 -29.11 -11.51 -8.66
CA GLN A 83 -28.43 -12.74 -9.03
C GLN A 83 -27.10 -12.47 -9.73
N ILE A 84 -27.06 -11.51 -10.67
CA ILE A 84 -25.82 -11.07 -11.33
C ILE A 84 -24.77 -10.62 -10.30
N ILE A 85 -25.17 -9.77 -9.34
CA ILE A 85 -24.28 -9.28 -8.28
C ILE A 85 -23.76 -10.44 -7.43
N LYS A 86 -24.64 -11.36 -6.97
CA LYS A 86 -24.25 -12.50 -6.14
C LYS A 86 -23.26 -13.43 -6.82
N GLU A 87 -23.42 -13.71 -8.11
CA GLU A 87 -22.53 -14.59 -8.88
C GLU A 87 -21.13 -13.97 -9.10
N ASN A 88 -21.07 -12.63 -9.16
CA ASN A 88 -19.88 -11.89 -9.56
C ASN A 88 -19.19 -11.14 -8.41
N LYS A 89 -19.71 -11.19 -7.18
CA LYS A 89 -19.05 -10.59 -6.03
C LYS A 89 -18.04 -11.52 -5.36
N ILE A 90 -17.07 -10.92 -4.69
CA ILE A 90 -16.18 -11.56 -3.74
C ILE A 90 -16.29 -10.88 -2.38
N LEU A 91 -15.94 -11.64 -1.34
CA LEU A 91 -15.87 -11.16 0.02
C LEU A 91 -14.41 -11.11 0.46
N LEU A 92 -13.95 -9.92 0.83
CA LEU A 92 -12.64 -9.71 1.44
C LEU A 92 -12.82 -9.38 2.91
N ASP A 93 -11.91 -9.87 3.75
CA ASP A 93 -11.88 -9.49 5.16
C ASP A 93 -11.50 -8.01 5.28
N ALA A 94 -12.37 -7.23 5.93
CA ALA A 94 -12.13 -5.82 6.16
C ALA A 94 -11.49 -5.64 7.54
N TYR A 95 -10.15 -5.55 7.58
CA TYR A 95 -9.47 -4.97 8.74
C TYR A 95 -9.53 -3.45 8.64
N ILE A 96 -10.68 -2.91 9.03
CA ILE A 96 -10.96 -1.49 8.96
C ILE A 96 -10.13 -0.77 10.05
N TYR A 97 -9.04 -0.13 9.64
CA TYR A 97 -8.18 0.67 10.51
C TYR A 97 -8.59 2.15 10.42
N GLY A 98 -9.40 2.66 11.36
CA GLY A 98 -9.82 4.08 11.37
C GLY A 98 -11.07 4.39 12.21
N ARG A 99 -11.50 5.66 12.24
CA ARG A 99 -12.76 6.08 12.87
C ARG A 99 -13.94 5.69 11.97
N LYS A 100 -14.97 5.05 12.56
CA LYS A 100 -16.11 4.44 11.85
C LYS A 100 -16.92 5.32 10.89
N LYS A 101 -16.80 6.66 10.98
CA LYS A 101 -17.79 7.57 10.38
C LYS A 101 -17.55 7.94 8.91
N ASP A 102 -16.39 7.62 8.33
CA ASP A 102 -16.01 8.20 7.04
C ASP A 102 -16.02 7.23 5.85
N TYR A 103 -16.28 5.92 6.06
CA TYR A 103 -16.14 4.90 5.01
C TYR A 103 -17.12 5.06 3.84
N LYS A 104 -18.30 5.65 4.07
CA LYS A 104 -19.30 5.91 3.03
C LYS A 104 -18.82 6.92 1.97
N LYS A 105 -17.74 7.65 2.25
CA LYS A 105 -17.14 8.66 1.37
C LYS A 105 -15.68 8.35 1.00
N MET A 106 -15.19 7.16 1.33
CA MET A 106 -13.81 6.79 1.02
C MET A 106 -13.72 6.21 -0.38
N ASP A 107 -12.73 6.67 -1.14
CA ASP A 107 -12.30 6.01 -2.36
C ASP A 107 -11.36 4.85 -1.98
N ILE A 108 -11.67 3.64 -2.45
CA ILE A 108 -10.81 2.46 -2.25
C ILE A 108 -9.87 2.35 -3.44
N ASN A 109 -8.57 2.49 -3.22
CA ASN A 109 -7.58 2.32 -4.28
C ASN A 109 -7.31 0.84 -4.57
N ASN A 110 -7.23 0.50 -5.85
CA ASN A 110 -6.90 -0.86 -6.27
C ASN A 110 -5.42 -1.20 -6.05
N PHE A 111 -5.19 -2.38 -5.47
CA PHE A 111 -3.86 -3.00 -5.46
C PHE A 111 -3.56 -3.58 -6.85
N ILE A 112 -2.30 -3.53 -7.28
CA ILE A 112 -1.90 -4.01 -8.59
C ILE A 112 -2.22 -5.51 -8.78
N ASN A 113 -2.94 -5.80 -9.86
CA ASN A 113 -3.44 -7.12 -10.23
C ASN A 113 -3.09 -7.43 -11.69
N PHE A 114 -3.18 -8.70 -12.06
CA PHE A 114 -3.16 -9.11 -13.47
C PHE A 114 -4.50 -8.77 -14.13
N GLU A 115 -4.47 -8.17 -15.32
CA GLU A 115 -5.67 -7.66 -16.02
C GLU A 115 -6.53 -8.76 -16.65
N ASP A 116 -5.96 -9.95 -16.88
CA ASP A 116 -6.58 -11.02 -17.68
C ASP A 116 -7.03 -12.25 -16.88
N GLU A 117 -7.07 -12.20 -15.54
CA GLU A 117 -7.50 -13.35 -14.73
C GLU A 117 -8.84 -13.08 -14.04
N ASP A 118 -9.81 -14.00 -14.17
CA ASP A 118 -11.10 -14.06 -13.43
C ASP A 118 -10.94 -14.16 -11.90
N VAL A 119 -9.70 -14.04 -11.41
CA VAL A 119 -9.30 -14.17 -10.01
C VAL A 119 -8.44 -12.96 -9.67
N PHE A 120 -8.74 -12.31 -8.55
CA PHE A 120 -7.92 -11.26 -7.94
C PHE A 120 -6.53 -11.78 -7.56
N ARG A 121 -5.67 -11.97 -8.55
CA ARG A 121 -4.28 -12.34 -8.33
C ARG A 121 -3.46 -11.07 -8.24
N TYR A 122 -3.18 -10.70 -7.01
CA TYR A 122 -2.30 -9.58 -6.69
C TYR A 122 -0.83 -10.01 -6.77
N TYR A 123 0.04 -9.09 -7.18
CA TYR A 123 1.48 -9.34 -7.21
C TYR A 123 2.29 -8.13 -6.79
N VAL A 124 3.56 -8.33 -6.44
CA VAL A 124 4.51 -7.24 -6.23
C VAL A 124 5.37 -7.14 -7.49
N PRO A 125 5.29 -6.05 -8.26
CA PRO A 125 6.13 -5.87 -9.44
C PRO A 125 7.61 -5.92 -9.08
N GLY A 126 8.41 -6.59 -9.92
CA GLY A 126 9.86 -6.62 -9.76
C GLY A 126 10.50 -5.23 -9.79
N SER A 127 9.90 -4.29 -10.51
CA SER A 127 10.30 -2.87 -10.53
C SER A 127 10.19 -2.22 -9.16
N SER A 128 9.09 -2.44 -8.42
CA SER A 128 8.90 -1.93 -7.07
C SER A 128 9.96 -2.48 -6.11
N LEU A 129 10.22 -3.79 -6.16
CA LEU A 129 11.26 -4.43 -5.34
C LEU A 129 12.67 -3.92 -5.69
N LYS A 130 12.95 -3.77 -7.00
CA LYS A 130 14.22 -3.20 -7.48
C LYS A 130 14.42 -1.76 -7.00
N GLY A 131 13.35 -0.97 -6.94
CA GLY A 131 13.36 0.39 -6.39
C GLY A 131 13.84 0.39 -4.93
N VAL A 132 13.23 -0.45 -4.08
CA VAL A 132 13.63 -0.58 -2.67
C VAL A 132 15.09 -1.00 -2.53
N LEU A 133 15.52 -2.02 -3.27
CA LEU A 133 16.90 -2.50 -3.23
C LEU A 133 17.90 -1.43 -3.69
N ARG A 134 17.56 -0.68 -4.75
CA ARG A 134 18.39 0.42 -5.24
C ARG A 134 18.54 1.51 -4.19
N THR A 135 17.43 1.95 -3.59
CA THR A 135 17.43 2.94 -2.52
C THR A 135 18.30 2.47 -1.36
N TYR A 136 18.12 1.23 -0.89
CA TYR A 136 18.94 0.66 0.17
C TYR A 136 20.44 0.65 -0.18
N ALA A 137 20.82 0.22 -1.38
CA ALA A 137 22.22 0.19 -1.81
C ALA A 137 22.84 1.60 -1.83
N VAL A 138 22.11 2.59 -2.37
CA VAL A 138 22.57 3.99 -2.41
C VAL A 138 22.73 4.54 -1.00
N PHE A 139 21.74 4.35 -0.13
CA PHE A 139 21.81 4.77 1.27
C PHE A 139 23.00 4.13 2.01
N LYS A 140 23.25 2.84 1.79
CA LYS A 140 24.38 2.15 2.40
C LYS A 140 25.72 2.73 1.95
N ILE A 141 25.88 2.99 0.65
CA ILE A 141 27.10 3.61 0.11
C ILE A 141 27.33 5.01 0.71
N LEU A 142 26.26 5.81 0.86
CA LEU A 142 26.36 7.14 1.47
C LEU A 142 26.78 7.06 2.94
N LEU A 143 26.15 6.18 3.72
CA LEU A 143 26.51 5.96 5.13
C LEU A 143 27.94 5.46 5.31
N ASP A 144 28.40 4.56 4.44
CA ASP A 144 29.77 4.04 4.50
C ASP A 144 30.80 5.13 4.12
N LYS A 145 30.46 5.99 3.16
CA LYS A 145 31.28 7.17 2.81
C LYS A 145 31.37 8.17 3.95
N GLU A 146 30.26 8.52 4.58
CA GLU A 146 30.23 9.44 5.74
C GLU A 146 31.04 8.90 6.92
N LYS A 147 30.91 7.60 7.23
CA LYS A 147 31.77 6.95 8.24
C LYS A 147 33.25 7.09 7.92
N SER A 148 33.65 6.85 6.67
CA SER A 148 35.05 7.00 6.27
C SER A 148 35.53 8.45 6.41
N LEU A 149 34.66 9.43 6.15
CA LEU A 149 34.97 10.86 6.24
C LEU A 149 35.16 11.29 7.70
N ILE A 150 34.29 10.80 8.59
CA ILE A 150 34.40 11.00 10.05
C ILE A 150 35.66 10.33 10.59
N GLU A 151 35.96 9.10 10.17
CA GLU A 151 37.18 8.39 10.56
C GLU A 151 38.45 9.10 10.08
N ASN A 152 38.45 9.59 8.83
CA ASN A 152 39.56 10.36 8.27
C ASN A 152 39.76 11.70 8.99
N LEU A 153 38.68 12.42 9.31
CA LEU A 153 38.72 13.66 10.09
C LEU A 153 39.25 13.40 11.51
N ALA A 154 38.79 12.33 12.16
CA ALA A 154 39.26 11.94 13.48
C ALA A 154 40.76 11.57 13.48
N ASN A 155 41.23 10.85 12.44
CA ASN A 155 42.63 10.49 12.28
C ASN A 155 43.51 11.72 11.99
N TYR A 156 43.05 12.66 11.17
CA TYR A 156 43.73 13.93 10.91
C TYR A 156 43.82 14.80 12.17
N LEU A 157 42.73 14.95 12.92
CA LEU A 157 42.74 15.69 14.18
C LEU A 157 43.65 15.03 15.23
N CYS A 158 43.74 13.70 15.26
CA CYS A 158 44.67 12.97 16.13
C CYS A 158 46.14 13.13 15.71
N SER A 159 46.43 13.31 14.41
CA SER A 159 47.79 13.50 13.91
C SER A 159 48.34 14.91 14.18
N LEU A 160 47.47 15.93 14.22
CA LEU A 160 47.81 17.32 14.51
C LEU A 160 48.10 17.61 16.00
N LEU A 161 47.71 16.72 16.92
CA LEU A 161 47.96 16.92 18.35
C LEU A 161 49.33 16.38 18.78
N PRO A 162 50.13 17.12 19.57
CA PRO A 162 51.42 16.65 20.08
C PRO A 162 51.26 15.39 20.96
N ARG A 163 52.25 14.48 20.87
CA ARG A 163 52.19 13.09 21.40
C ARG A 163 51.70 13.00 22.86
N GLU A 164 52.05 13.95 23.71
CA GLU A 164 51.73 13.95 25.14
C GLU A 164 50.24 14.24 25.46
N ARG A 165 49.49 14.87 24.54
CA ARG A 165 48.04 15.11 24.69
C ARG A 165 47.16 14.03 24.05
N ARG A 166 47.75 13.08 23.30
CA ARG A 166 47.00 12.01 22.61
C ARG A 166 46.36 11.05 23.60
N PHE A 167 47.09 10.58 24.61
CA PHE A 167 46.61 9.56 25.55
C PHE A 167 45.36 9.98 26.35
N LYS A 168 45.27 11.22 26.84
CA LYS A 168 44.11 11.70 27.61
C LYS A 168 42.85 11.87 26.76
N LYS A 169 42.97 12.23 25.47
CA LYS A 169 41.82 12.43 24.57
C LYS A 169 41.37 11.15 23.85
N THR A 170 42.26 10.19 23.58
CA THR A 170 41.86 8.88 23.01
C THR A 170 40.89 8.13 23.94
N ILE A 171 41.06 8.28 25.26
CA ILE A 171 40.14 7.74 26.27
C ILE A 171 38.74 8.40 26.15
N GLN A 172 38.69 9.73 26.05
CA GLN A 172 37.43 10.46 25.89
C GLN A 172 36.71 10.14 24.56
N ILE A 173 37.44 9.97 23.45
CA ILE A 173 36.85 9.61 22.16
C ILE A 173 36.28 8.18 22.19
N LYS A 174 36.96 7.23 22.86
CA LYS A 174 36.41 5.87 23.05
C LYS A 174 35.11 5.89 23.86
N ASP A 175 35.00 6.76 24.88
CA ASP A 175 33.77 6.91 25.65
C ASP A 175 32.63 7.54 24.85
N VAL A 176 32.93 8.50 23.97
CA VAL A 176 31.96 9.10 23.05
C VAL A 176 31.48 8.07 22.02
N ILE A 177 32.38 7.28 21.42
CA ILE A 177 32.04 6.20 20.49
C ILE A 177 31.20 5.11 21.18
N LYS A 178 31.50 4.78 22.44
CA LYS A 178 30.73 3.82 23.23
C LYS A 178 29.30 4.34 23.50
N LYS A 179 29.15 5.62 23.85
CA LYS A 179 27.84 6.27 24.02
C LYS A 179 27.01 6.29 22.74
N LEU A 180 27.64 6.58 21.60
CA LEU A 180 26.97 6.57 20.29
C LEU A 180 26.52 5.16 19.88
N LYS A 181 27.32 4.11 20.17
CA LYS A 181 26.92 2.71 19.93
C LYS A 181 25.75 2.27 20.80
N THR A 182 25.68 2.71 22.06
CA THR A 182 24.53 2.41 22.93
C THR A 182 23.25 3.15 22.53
N TYR A 183 23.36 4.30 21.88
CA TYR A 183 22.21 5.07 21.41
C TYR A 183 21.58 4.45 20.14
N ASN A 184 22.42 3.90 19.25
CA ASN A 184 21.95 3.23 18.02
C ASN A 184 21.38 1.82 18.23
N ASN A 185 21.55 1.20 19.41
CA ASN A 185 21.01 -0.14 19.73
C ASN A 185 19.71 -0.10 20.54
N LYS A 186 19.14 1.09 20.80
CA LYS A 186 17.89 1.27 21.56
C LYS A 186 16.72 1.81 20.71
N ASN A 187 16.93 2.03 19.41
CA ASN A 187 15.91 2.33 18.41
C ASN A 187 15.84 1.19 17.41
#